data_AF-A0AAU8GTP2-F1
#
_entry.id   AF-A0AAU8GTP2-F1
#
_cell.length_a   1.000
_cell.length_b   1.000
_cell.length_c   1.000
_cell.angle_alpha   90.00
_cell.angle_beta   90.00
_cell.angle_gamma   90.00
#
_symmetry.space_group_name_H-M   'P 1'
#
loop_
_entity.id
_entity.type
_entity.pdbx_description
1 polymer ?
#
loop_
_entity_poly.entity_id
_entity_poly.type
_entity_poly.pdbx_seq_one_letter_code
_entity_poly.pdbx_strand_id
1 'polypeptide(L)'
;MPVLSLPKSVRERLGEDAAEAFIEFLKEFEKEIKDDLATRRDIKEIEARIREVEANIEVKLAQFKIEIIKWVAGFLIAQTAILAGVFAGLIKLFF
;
A
#
# COMPACT_ATOMS: atom_id res chain seq x y z
N MET A 1 24.16 -2.18 -24.36
CA MET A 1 24.77 -2.97 -23.28
C MET A 1 26.15 -2.39 -23.02
N PRO A 2 26.51 -1.99 -21.79
CA PRO A 2 27.89 -1.62 -21.50
C PRO A 2 28.75 -2.89 -21.62
N VAL A 3 29.71 -2.89 -22.53
CA VAL A 3 30.68 -3.98 -22.62
C VAL A 3 31.66 -3.73 -21.49
N LEU A 4 31.58 -4.52 -20.42
CA LEU A 4 32.60 -4.57 -19.37
C LEU A 4 33.88 -5.13 -20.01
N SER A 5 34.66 -4.25 -20.62
CA SER A 5 35.98 -4.59 -21.17
C SER A 5 37.02 -4.43 -20.07
N LEU A 6 37.74 -5.49 -19.76
CA LEU A 6 38.90 -5.38 -18.89
C LEU A 6 39.94 -4.47 -19.53
N PRO A 7 40.57 -3.56 -18.76
CA PRO A 7 41.70 -2.80 -19.24
C PRO A 7 42.78 -3.74 -19.81
N LYS A 8 43.42 -3.34 -20.91
CA LYS A 8 44.45 -4.16 -21.60
C LYS A 8 45.54 -4.65 -20.64
N SER A 9 45.96 -3.82 -19.70
CA SER A 9 46.96 -4.14 -18.66
C SER A 9 46.53 -5.25 -17.71
N VAL A 10 45.24 -5.44 -17.49
CA VAL A 10 44.67 -6.51 -16.63
C VAL A 10 44.51 -7.79 -17.44
N ARG A 11 44.05 -7.69 -18.70
CA ARG A 11 43.93 -8.83 -19.63
C ARG A 11 45.28 -9.48 -19.92
N GLU A 12 46.31 -8.68 -20.13
CA GLU A 12 47.66 -9.14 -20.44
C GLU A 12 48.34 -9.83 -19.24
N ARG A 13 48.01 -9.43 -18.01
CA ARG A 13 48.53 -10.04 -16.77
C ARG A 13 47.78 -11.30 -16.34
N LEU A 14 46.47 -11.37 -16.61
CA LEU A 14 45.64 -12.54 -16.29
C LEU A 14 45.74 -13.64 -17.34
N GLY A 15 46.10 -13.30 -18.58
CA GLY A 15 45.96 -14.19 -19.72
C GLY A 15 44.54 -14.12 -20.30
N GLU A 16 44.41 -14.47 -21.58
CA GLU A 16 43.18 -14.35 -22.36
C GLU A 16 42.01 -15.12 -21.72
N ASP A 17 42.24 -16.39 -21.38
CA ASP A 17 41.23 -17.29 -20.82
C ASP A 17 40.73 -16.83 -19.43
N ALA A 18 41.65 -16.40 -18.56
CA ALA A 18 41.29 -15.93 -17.22
C ALA A 18 40.62 -14.55 -17.27
N ALA A 19 40.98 -13.71 -18.23
CA ALA A 19 40.32 -12.43 -18.45
C ALA A 19 38.86 -12.64 -18.93
N GLU A 20 38.61 -13.62 -19.78
CA GLU A 20 37.25 -13.96 -20.22
C GLU A 20 36.41 -14.53 -19.08
N ALA A 21 36.94 -15.48 -18.31
CA ALA A 21 36.27 -16.01 -17.12
C ALA A 21 35.93 -14.91 -16.09
N PHE A 22 36.84 -13.94 -15.89
CA PHE A 22 36.60 -12.82 -14.99
C PHE A 22 35.53 -11.84 -15.52
N ILE A 23 35.46 -11.63 -16.83
CA ILE A 23 34.37 -10.83 -17.44
C ILE A 23 33.02 -11.53 -17.27
N GLU A 24 32.97 -12.86 -17.42
CA GLU A 24 31.76 -13.65 -17.21
C GLU A 24 31.29 -13.57 -15.76
N PHE A 25 32.21 -13.76 -14.80
CA PHE A 25 31.92 -13.57 -13.37
C PHE A 25 31.39 -12.16 -13.06
N LEU A 26 32.00 -11.10 -13.62
CA LEU A 26 31.53 -9.73 -13.41
C LEU A 26 30.13 -9.48 -13.99
N LYS A 27 29.80 -10.09 -15.13
CA LYS A 27 28.45 -9.99 -15.73
C LYS A 27 27.41 -10.68 -14.86
N GLU A 28 27.73 -11.86 -14.34
CA GLU A 28 26.83 -12.62 -13.47
C GLU A 28 26.62 -11.87 -12.14
N PHE A 29 27.69 -11.33 -11.56
CA PHE A 29 27.62 -10.51 -10.36
C PHE A 29 26.85 -9.20 -10.57
N GLU A 30 27.04 -8.50 -11.71
CA GLU A 30 26.26 -7.29 -12.05
C GLU A 30 24.76 -7.62 -12.17
N LYS A 31 24.43 -8.77 -12.78
CA LYS A 31 23.04 -9.23 -12.92
C LYS A 31 22.42 -9.51 -11.55
N GLU A 32 23.11 -10.27 -10.70
CA GLU A 32 22.62 -10.60 -9.35
C GLU A 32 22.39 -9.34 -8.50
N ILE A 33 23.32 -8.37 -8.55
CA ILE A 33 23.16 -7.07 -7.86
C ILE A 33 21.96 -6.31 -8.41
N LYS A 34 21.77 -6.25 -9.73
CA LYS A 34 20.63 -5.55 -10.33
C LYS A 34 19.30 -6.18 -9.93
N ASP A 35 19.23 -7.51 -9.90
CA ASP A 35 18.03 -8.25 -9.51
C ASP A 35 17.71 -8.04 -8.01
N ASP A 36 18.71 -8.06 -7.13
CA ASP A 36 18.53 -7.76 -5.69
C ASP A 36 18.07 -6.30 -5.48
N LEU A 37 18.69 -5.34 -6.17
CA LEU A 37 18.32 -3.93 -6.08
C LEU A 37 16.91 -3.65 -6.61
N ALA A 38 16.52 -4.29 -7.71
CA ALA A 38 15.16 -4.22 -8.24
C ALA A 38 14.16 -4.74 -7.21
N THR A 39 14.42 -5.93 -6.65
CA THR A 39 13.58 -6.55 -5.62
C THR A 39 13.43 -5.66 -4.38
N ARG A 40 14.52 -5.07 -3.88
CA ARG A 40 14.47 -4.16 -2.72
C ARG A 40 13.66 -2.89 -3.00
N ARG A 41 13.75 -2.35 -4.22
CA ARG A 41 12.98 -1.18 -4.63
C ARG A 41 11.49 -1.52 -4.68
N ASP A 42 11.14 -2.67 -5.25
CA ASP A 42 9.76 -3.14 -5.33
C ASP A 42 9.16 -3.38 -3.95
N ILE A 43 9.93 -3.98 -3.02
CA ILE A 43 9.52 -4.15 -1.62
C ILE A 43 9.21 -2.80 -0.97
N LYS A 44 10.09 -1.80 -1.13
CA LYS A 44 9.86 -0.45 -0.56
C LYS A 44 8.61 0.21 -1.13
N GLU A 45 8.34 0.05 -2.42
CA GLU A 45 7.13 0.57 -3.05
C GLU A 45 5.87 -0.13 -2.50
N ILE A 46 5.91 -1.45 -2.36
CA ILE A 46 4.82 -2.23 -1.75
C ILE A 46 4.57 -1.80 -0.30
N GLU A 47 5.62 -1.64 0.51
CA GLU A 47 5.49 -1.17 1.90
C GLU A 47 4.89 0.25 1.99
N ALA A 48 5.21 1.13 1.04
CA ALA A 48 4.64 2.47 0.98
C ALA A 48 3.15 2.40 0.63
N ARG A 49 2.78 1.58 -0.37
CA ARG A 49 1.38 1.36 -0.77
C ARG A 49 0.56 0.71 0.34
N ILE A 50 1.13 -0.23 1.09
CA ILE A 50 0.48 -0.85 2.26
C ILE A 50 0.15 0.23 3.30
N ARG A 51 1.14 1.05 3.68
CA ARG A 51 0.92 2.14 4.65
C ARG A 51 -0.14 3.14 4.19
N GLU A 52 -0.16 3.47 2.90
CA GLU A 52 -1.20 4.33 2.32
C GLU A 52 -2.59 3.68 2.38
N VAL A 53 -2.70 2.39 2.06
CA VAL A 53 -3.95 1.64 2.16
C VAL A 53 -4.44 1.55 3.61
N GLU A 54 -3.56 1.27 4.56
CA GLU A 54 -3.87 1.22 6.00
C GLU A 54 -4.43 2.57 6.48
N ALA A 55 -3.74 3.68 6.20
CA ALA A 55 -4.19 5.02 6.56
C ALA A 55 -5.56 5.36 5.93
N ASN A 56 -5.76 5.02 4.66
CA ASN A 56 -7.02 5.23 3.96
C ASN A 56 -8.17 4.40 4.56
N ILE A 57 -7.89 3.16 5.00
CA ILE A 57 -8.88 2.31 5.68
C ILE A 57 -9.28 2.93 7.02
N GLU A 58 -8.32 3.40 7.82
CA GLU A 58 -8.62 4.04 9.12
C GLU A 58 -9.51 5.27 8.96
N VAL A 59 -9.19 6.14 7.99
CA VAL A 59 -9.98 7.35 7.68
C VAL A 59 -11.39 6.96 7.25
N LYS A 60 -11.54 6.02 6.30
CA LYS A 60 -12.86 5.57 5.84
C LYS A 60 -13.67 4.95 6.98
N LEU A 61 -13.03 4.17 7.86
CA LEU A 61 -13.70 3.55 9.00
C LEU A 61 -14.21 4.62 9.98
N ALA A 62 -13.41 5.66 10.26
CA ALA A 62 -13.84 6.78 11.09
C ALA A 62 -15.03 7.53 10.47
N GLN A 63 -15.00 7.78 9.16
CA GLN A 63 -16.10 8.40 8.42
C GLN A 63 -17.38 7.56 8.49
N PHE A 64 -17.30 6.25 8.24
CA PHE A 64 -18.44 5.34 8.34
C PHE A 64 -19.03 5.31 9.75
N LYS A 65 -18.19 5.27 10.80
CA LYS A 65 -18.67 5.35 12.19
C LYS A 65 -19.48 6.63 12.43
N ILE A 66 -18.98 7.78 11.97
CA ILE A 66 -19.68 9.07 12.11
C ILE A 66 -20.99 9.07 11.33
N GLU A 67 -20.98 8.56 10.11
CA GLU A 67 -22.18 8.50 9.27
C GLU A 67 -23.26 7.60 9.89
N ILE A 68 -22.88 6.42 10.39
CA ILE A 68 -23.79 5.53 11.11
C ILE A 68 -24.39 6.24 12.34
N ILE A 69 -23.56 6.92 13.15
CA ILE A 69 -24.04 7.66 14.32
C ILE A 69 -25.08 8.72 13.92
N LYS A 70 -24.83 9.49 12.85
CA LYS A 70 -25.77 10.49 12.35
C LYS A 70 -27.11 9.88 11.95
N TRP A 71 -27.09 8.79 11.19
CA TRP A 71 -28.31 8.10 10.76
C TRP A 71 -29.08 7.50 11.94
N VAL A 72 -28.38 6.87 12.89
CA VAL A 72 -29.00 6.32 14.11
C VAL A 72 -29.65 7.43 14.93
N ALA A 73 -28.97 8.55 15.14
CA ALA A 73 -29.53 9.71 15.85
C ALA A 73 -30.79 10.25 15.15
N GLY A 74 -30.76 10.38 13.82
CA GLY A 74 -31.92 10.79 13.03
C GLY A 74 -33.11 9.83 13.19
N PHE A 75 -32.86 8.52 13.15
CA PHE A 75 -33.89 7.51 13.33
C PHE A 75 -34.50 7.56 14.75
N LEU A 76 -33.70 7.72 15.79
CA LEU A 76 -34.17 7.83 17.17
C LEU A 76 -35.06 9.05 17.38
N ILE A 77 -34.71 10.20 16.78
CA ILE A 77 -35.52 11.41 16.83
C ILE A 77 -36.86 11.18 16.10
N ALA A 78 -36.81 10.60 14.90
CA ALA A 78 -38.01 10.31 14.12
C ALA A 78 -38.97 9.38 14.87
N GLN A 79 -38.45 8.27 15.43
CA GLN A 79 -39.25 7.33 16.21
C GLN A 79 -39.87 8.01 17.45
N THR A 80 -39.10 8.84 18.15
CA THR A 80 -39.58 9.57 19.33
C THR A 80 -40.71 10.53 18.97
N ALA A 81 -40.58 11.26 17.85
CA ALA A 81 -41.62 12.16 17.35
C ALA A 81 -42.91 11.40 16.96
N ILE A 82 -42.77 10.24 16.31
CA ILE A 82 -43.91 9.37 15.96
C ILE A 82 -44.63 8.91 17.24
N LEU A 83 -43.90 8.39 18.23
CA LEU A 83 -44.48 7.94 19.49
C LEU A 83 -45.19 9.08 20.22
N ALA A 84 -44.56 10.25 20.32
CA ALA A 84 -45.16 11.43 20.95
C ALA A 84 -46.47 11.85 20.24
N GLY A 85 -46.48 11.83 18.91
CA GLY A 85 -47.68 12.13 18.11
C GLY A 85 -48.81 11.13 18.35
N VAL A 86 -48.49 9.83 18.42
CA VAL A 86 -49.47 8.78 18.77
C VAL A 86 -50.04 9.01 20.18
N PHE A 87 -49.19 9.27 21.17
CA PHE A 87 -49.63 9.54 22.54
C PHE A 87 -50.55 10.77 22.61
N ALA A 88 -50.19 11.88 21.97
CA ALA A 88 -51.03 13.08 21.94
C ALA A 88 -52.38 12.83 21.25
N GLY A 89 -52.38 12.08 20.15
CA GLY A 89 -53.60 11.68 19.45
C GLY A 89 -54.52 10.82 20.32
N LEU A 90 -53.96 9.86 21.07
CA LEU A 90 -54.72 9.04 22.01
C LEU A 90 -55.33 9.89 23.13
N ILE A 91 -54.56 10.81 23.74
CA ILE A 91 -55.09 11.68 24.80
C ILE A 91 -56.31 12.46 24.30
N LYS A 92 -56.24 13.04 23.09
CA LYS A 92 -57.35 13.80 22.49
C LYS A 92 -58.58 12.94 22.15
N LEU A 93 -58.41 11.63 22.00
CA LEU A 93 -59.52 10.72 21.69
C LEU A 93 -60.27 10.27 22.96
N PHE A 94 -59.57 10.19 24.10
CA PHE A 94 -60.10 9.64 25.35
C PHE A 94 -60.46 10.69 26.42
N PHE A 95 -60.03 11.96 26.26
CA PHE A 95 -60.37 13.10 27.11
C PHE A 95 -60.92 14.25 26.28
#